data_AF-A0ABD5DXJ4-F1
#
_entry.id   AF-A0ABD5DXJ4-F1
#
_cell.length_a   1.000
_cell.length_b   1.000
_cell.length_c   1.000
_cell.angle_alpha   90.00
_cell.angle_beta   90.00
_cell.angle_gamma   90.00
#
_symmetry.space_group_name_H-M   'P 1'
#
loop_
_entity.id
_entity.type
_entity.pdbx_description
1 polymer ?
#
loop_
_entity_poly.entity_id
_entity_poly.type
_entity_poly.pdbx_seq_one_letter_code
_entity_poly.pdbx_strand_id
1 'polypeptide(L)' 'PITHKLVSVTVIAPTALEADGWDTGLMVLGPEKAQQVVREEGLAVYMIVKEGEGFKTWMSPQFRTFLVGEKN' A
#
# COMPACT_ATOMS: atom_id res chain seq x y z
N PRO A 1 14.31 -9.97 -10.50
CA PRO A 1 14.23 -9.52 -9.08
C PRO A 1 13.97 -8.02 -9.03
N ILE A 2 13.06 -7.56 -8.16
CA ILE A 2 12.78 -6.12 -7.97
C ILE A 2 13.95 -5.42 -7.26
N THR A 3 14.19 -4.14 -7.56
CA THR A 3 15.33 -3.34 -7.04
C THR A 3 14.93 -2.04 -6.36
N HIS A 4 13.62 -1.77 -6.24
CA HIS A 4 13.09 -0.55 -5.64
C HIS A 4 13.09 -0.62 -4.10
N LYS A 5 12.80 0.52 -3.47
CA LYS A 5 12.81 0.68 -2.01
C LYS A 5 11.48 0.35 -1.31
N LEU A 6 10.44 -0.03 -2.04
CA LEU A 6 9.19 -0.50 -1.42
C LEU A 6 9.44 -1.85 -0.73
N VAL A 7 9.15 -1.92 0.56
CA VAL A 7 9.47 -3.06 1.45
C VAL A 7 8.23 -3.89 1.74
N SER A 8 7.08 -3.24 1.91
CA SER A 8 5.81 -3.90 2.19
C SER A 8 4.66 -3.12 1.57
N VAL A 9 3.66 -3.88 1.10
CA VAL A 9 2.37 -3.38 0.65
C VAL A 9 1.31 -4.16 1.41
N THR A 10 0.29 -3.46 1.91
CA THR A 10 -0.90 -4.05 2.53
C THR A 10 -2.12 -3.49 1.83
N VAL A 11 -2.98 -4.36 1.33
CA VAL A 11 -4.18 -4.00 0.57
C VAL A 11 -5.42 -4.48 1.33
N ILE A 12 -6.41 -3.60 1.46
CA ILE A 12 -7.76 -3.95 1.88
C ILE A 12 -8.64 -3.89 0.64
N ALA A 13 -9.31 -4.99 0.33
CA ALA A 13 -10.19 -5.15 -0.83
C ALA A 13 -11.47 -5.92 -0.43
N PRO A 14 -12.52 -5.94 -1.27
CA PRO A 14 -13.75 -6.68 -0.98
C PRO A 14 -13.53 -8.18 -0.74
N THR A 15 -12.53 -8.76 -1.42
CA THR A 15 -12.12 -10.16 -1.21
C THR A 15 -10.62 -10.29 -0.97
N ALA A 16 -10.22 -11.34 -0.26
CA ALA A 16 -8.81 -11.65 -0.02
C ALA A 16 -8.05 -11.98 -1.33
N LEU A 17 -8.74 -12.56 -2.32
CA LEU A 17 -8.16 -12.86 -3.64
C LEU A 17 -7.78 -11.57 -4.38
N GLU A 18 -8.65 -10.55 -4.34
CA GLU A 18 -8.33 -9.24 -4.93
C GLU A 18 -7.16 -8.58 -4.18
N ALA A 19 -7.14 -8.66 -2.85
CA ALA A 19 -6.05 -8.09 -2.04
C ALA A 19 -4.68 -8.70 -2.39
N ASP A 20 -4.60 -10.03 -2.50
CA ASP A 20 -3.38 -10.78 -2.86
C ASP A 20 -2.92 -10.49 -4.31
N GLY A 21 -3.87 -10.32 -5.23
CA GLY A 21 -3.54 -9.91 -6.60
C GLY A 21 -2.96 -8.48 -6.65
N TRP A 22 -3.61 -7.55 -5.95
CA TRP A 22 -3.17 -6.16 -5.90
C TRP A 22 -1.86 -5.97 -5.17
N ASP A 23 -1.64 -6.63 -4.03
CA ASP A 23 -0.41 -6.45 -3.25
C ASP A 23 0.84 -6.82 -4.05
N THR A 24 0.75 -7.90 -4.83
CA THR A 24 1.84 -8.42 -5.67
C THR A 24 2.09 -7.47 -6.84
N GLY A 25 1.03 -7.04 -7.54
CA GLY A 25 1.14 -6.09 -8.64
C GLY A 25 1.74 -4.75 -8.20
N LEU A 26 1.25 -4.20 -7.09
CA LEU A 26 1.74 -2.94 -6.52
C LEU A 26 3.17 -3.07 -6.00
N MET A 27 3.53 -4.21 -5.41
CA MET A 27 4.91 -4.50 -5.04
C MET A 27 5.81 -4.42 -6.27
N VAL A 28 5.47 -5.10 -7.37
CA VAL A 28 6.28 -5.10 -8.60
C VAL A 28 6.43 -3.70 -9.23
N LEU A 29 5.39 -2.86 -9.16
CA LEU A 29 5.42 -1.51 -9.73
C LEU A 29 6.37 -0.55 -8.99
N GLY A 30 6.64 -0.80 -7.71
CA GLY A 30 7.40 0.10 -6.85
C GLY A 30 6.60 1.35 -6.42
N PRO A 31 7.15 2.17 -5.51
CA PRO A 31 6.36 3.06 -4.67
C PRO A 31 5.65 4.18 -5.44
N GLU A 32 6.30 4.81 -6.42
CA GLU A 32 5.72 5.96 -7.16
C GLU A 32 4.57 5.55 -8.07
N LYS A 33 4.79 4.51 -8.90
CA LYS A 33 3.78 3.98 -9.82
C LYS A 33 2.63 3.32 -9.07
N ALA A 34 2.93 2.56 -8.02
CA ALA A 34 1.91 1.96 -7.18
C ALA A 34 1.00 3.04 -6.56
N GLN A 35 1.55 4.14 -6.04
CA GLN A 35 0.74 5.24 -5.52
C GLN A 35 -0.15 5.92 -6.58
N GLN A 36 0.32 6.00 -7.83
CA GLN A 36 -0.50 6.50 -8.94
C GLN A 36 -1.70 5.59 -9.19
N VAL A 37 -1.44 4.29 -9.39
CA VAL A 37 -2.50 3.29 -9.62
C VAL A 37 -3.49 3.25 -8.45
N VAL A 38 -3.01 3.28 -7.22
CA VAL A 38 -3.86 3.31 -6.02
C VAL A 38 -4.79 4.53 -6.00
N ARG A 39 -4.32 5.69 -6.46
CA ARG A 39 -5.14 6.90 -6.55
C ARG A 39 -6.16 6.83 -7.68
N GLU A 40 -5.77 6.28 -8.83
CA GLU A 40 -6.63 6.12 -10.01
C GLU A 40 -7.76 5.12 -9.77
N GLU A 41 -7.44 3.97 -9.16
CA GLU A 41 -8.37 2.87 -8.89
C GLU A 41 -9.11 3.01 -7.54
N GLY A 42 -8.74 4.00 -6.73
CA GLY A 42 -9.38 4.24 -5.42
C GLY A 42 -9.17 3.11 -4.41
N LEU A 43 -8.01 2.46 -4.41
CA LEU A 43 -7.71 1.30 -3.57
C LEU A 43 -7.35 1.69 -2.13
N ALA A 44 -7.74 0.87 -1.16
CA ALA A 44 -7.33 1.01 0.23
C ALA A 44 -5.97 0.31 0.46
N VAL A 45 -4.88 1.08 0.32
CA VAL A 45 -3.51 0.57 0.43
C VAL A 45 -2.69 1.31 1.49
N TYR A 46 -1.84 0.54 2.18
CA TYR A 46 -0.76 1.00 3.06
C TYR A 46 0.59 0.47 2.54
N MET A 47 1.61 1.33 2.51
CA MET A 47 2.94 1.02 2.00
C MET A 47 4.01 1.39 3.00
N ILE A 48 5.07 0.57 3.08
CA ILE A 48 6.30 0.85 3.82
C ILE A 48 7.46 0.92 2.84
N VAL A 49 8.18 2.04 2.83
CA VAL A 49 9.28 2.33 1.91
C VAL A 49 10.56 2.57 2.70
N LYS A 50 11.67 1.96 2.28
CA LYS A 50 13.00 2.22 2.85
C LYS A 50 13.45 3.64 2.48
N GLU A 51 13.83 4.44 3.47
CA GLU A 51 14.34 5.80 3.28
C GLU A 51 15.57 6.02 4.15
N GLY A 52 16.76 6.15 3.53
CA GLY A 52 18.03 6.21 4.24
C GLY A 52 18.22 4.99 5.15
N GLU A 53 18.49 5.24 6.43
CA GLU A 53 18.60 4.20 7.47
C GLU A 53 17.24 3.79 8.05
N GLY A 54 16.17 4.54 7.79
CA GLY A 54 14.84 4.32 8.35
C GLY A 54 13.82 3.74 7.37
N PHE A 55 12.54 3.91 7.71
CA PHE A 55 11.39 3.57 6.89
C PHE A 55 10.38 4.71 6.92
N LYS A 56 9.72 4.93 5.78
CA LYS A 56 8.63 5.87 5.61
C LYS A 56 7.37 5.10 5.27
N THR A 57 6.26 5.53 5.84
CA THR A 57 4.95 4.92 5.58
C THR A 57 4.10 5.85 4.74
N TRP A 58 3.25 5.26 3.90
CA TRP A 58 2.28 5.98 3.11
C TRP A 58 0.96 5.21 3.13
N MET A 59 -0.15 5.92 3.23
CA MET A 59 -1.48 5.31 3.20
C MET A 59 -2.40 6.13 2.30
N SER A 60 -3.18 5.42 1.48
CA SER A 60 -4.26 6.00 0.69
C SER A 60 -5.35 6.62 1.58
N PRO A 61 -6.11 7.61 1.07
CA PRO A 61 -7.30 8.11 1.77
C PRO A 61 -8.28 7.00 2.15
N GLN A 62 -8.48 6.00 1.27
CA GLN A 62 -9.39 4.89 1.48
C GLN A 62 -8.93 3.95 2.59
N PHE A 63 -7.62 3.73 2.75
CA PHE A 63 -7.12 2.93 3.88
C PHE A 63 -7.45 3.58 5.23
N ARG A 64 -7.46 4.91 5.32
CA ARG A 64 -7.75 5.63 6.58
C ARG A 64 -9.15 5.35 7.10
N THR A 65 -10.12 5.03 6.23
CA THR A 65 -11.50 4.76 6.66
C THR A 65 -11.63 3.45 7.42
N PHE A 66 -10.63 2.56 7.34
CA PHE A 66 -10.57 1.31 8.08
C PHE A 66 -9.85 1.43 9.42
N LEU A 67 -9.25 2.59 9.72
CA LEU A 67 -8.62 2.81 11.02
C LEU A 67 -9.70 2.92 12.10
N VAL A 68 -9.65 2.03 13.07
CA VAL A 68 -10.44 2.15 14.29
C VAL A 68 -9.67 3.09 15.22
N GLY A 69 -10.24 4.26 15.51
CA GLY A 69 -9.71 5.11 16.58
C GLY A 69 -9.87 4.42 17.93
N GLU A 70 -8.94 4.62 18.86
CA GLU A 70 -9.14 4.22 20.26
C GLU A 70 -10.43 4.90 20.78
N LYS A 71 -11.50 4.13 20.93
CA LYS A 71 -12.48 4.44 21.97
C LYS A 71 -11.83 3.99 23.27
N ASN A 72 -11.20 4.96 23.95
CA ASN A 72 -10.68 4.98 25.32
C ASN A 72 -10.59 3.64 26.05
#